data_AF-A0A1V3FG99-F1
#
_entry.id   AF-A0A1V3FG99-F1
#
_cell.length_a   1.000
_cell.length_b   1.000
_cell.length_c   1.000
_cell.angle_alpha   90.00
_cell.angle_beta   90.00
_cell.angle_gamma   90.00
#
_symmetry.space_group_name_H-M   'P 1'
#
loop_
_entity.id
_entity.type
_entity.pdbx_description
1 polymer ?
#
loop_
_entity_poly.entity_id
_entity_poly.type
_entity_poly.pdbx_seq_one_letter_code
_entity_poly.pdbx_strand_id
1 'polypeptide(L)'
;MGDMLKRIFDELASLREHMATKDDIASIEQRMATKDDIAAMDKRIEHMATKDDIASIEQRMATKDDIAAMDKRIEHIEQTMATKDDITSIEQRMATKDDIAAMDKRIEHIEQTMATKDDIASIEQRMATKDDIASIEQRMATKDDIADLPLIKQAVFEILEAVNEIPTIKQNLADMSEKLEDVIATQARHELAIQSLAVRSLVHENEIRALKAK
;
A
#
# COMPACT_ATOMS: atom_id res chain seq x y z
N MET A 1 14.03 86.91 126.62
CA MET A 1 12.88 85.98 126.56
C MET A 1 12.01 86.22 125.33
N GLY A 2 11.68 87.47 124.97
CA GLY A 2 10.84 87.77 123.78
C GLY A 2 11.42 87.31 122.43
N ASP A 3 12.72 87.50 122.18
CA ASP A 3 13.35 87.10 120.90
C ASP A 3 13.41 85.59 120.69
N MET A 4 13.59 84.81 121.77
CA MET A 4 13.63 83.35 121.70
C MET A 4 12.25 82.78 121.37
N LEU A 5 11.19 83.34 121.99
CA LEU A 5 9.81 83.00 121.66
C LEU A 5 9.47 83.38 120.22
N LYS A 6 9.89 84.57 119.77
CA LYS A 6 9.67 85.01 118.39
C LYS A 6 10.33 84.07 117.37
N ARG A 7 11.58 83.67 117.63
CA ARG A 7 12.29 82.69 116.80
C ARG A 7 11.61 81.31 116.77
N ILE A 8 11.08 80.85 117.91
CA ILE A 8 10.29 79.60 117.98
C ILE A 8 8.99 79.72 117.16
N PHE A 9 8.30 80.86 117.23
CA PHE A 9 7.11 81.09 116.42
C PHE A 9 7.42 81.16 114.92
N ASP A 10 8.52 81.82 114.54
CA ASP A 10 8.98 81.89 113.15
C ASP A 10 9.38 80.49 112.62
N GLU A 11 10.04 79.66 113.43
CA GLU A 11 10.39 78.27 113.10
C GLU A 11 9.16 77.37 112.99
N LEU A 12 8.17 77.50 113.89
CA LEU A 12 6.90 76.78 113.80
C LEU A 12 6.08 77.21 112.58
N ALA A 13 6.12 78.49 112.21
CA ALA A 13 5.47 79.00 111.00
C ALA A 13 6.13 78.43 109.74
N SER A 14 7.47 78.40 109.70
CA SER A 14 8.25 77.79 108.61
C SER A 14 7.97 76.29 108.48
N LEU A 15 7.93 75.56 109.60
CA LEU A 15 7.63 74.13 109.62
C LEU A 15 6.19 73.84 109.13
N ARG A 16 5.24 74.72 109.46
CA ARG A 16 3.86 74.63 108.96
C ARG A 16 3.76 74.91 107.45
N GLU A 17 4.61 75.77 106.92
CA GLU A 17 4.65 76.10 105.48
C GLU A 17 5.31 74.98 104.65
N HIS A 18 6.25 74.24 105.23
CA HIS A 18 7.03 73.21 104.52
C HIS A 18 6.60 71.77 104.81
N MET A 19 5.70 71.56 105.77
CA MET A 19 5.13 70.24 106.02
C MET A 19 4.06 69.93 104.98
N ALA A 20 4.12 68.73 104.42
CA ALA A 20 3.02 68.21 103.61
C ALA A 20 1.73 68.17 104.45
N THR A 21 0.65 68.67 103.86
CA THR A 21 -0.67 68.58 104.45
C THR A 21 -1.26 67.20 104.21
N LYS A 22 -2.36 66.89 104.92
CA LYS A 22 -3.10 65.65 104.68
C LYS A 22 -3.68 65.59 103.26
N ASP A 23 -4.03 66.74 102.70
CA ASP A 23 -4.56 66.84 101.34
C ASP A 23 -3.47 66.54 100.30
N ASP A 24 -2.22 66.96 100.56
CA ASP A 24 -1.06 66.60 99.72
C ASP A 24 -0.84 65.09 99.72
N ILE A 25 -0.88 64.46 100.90
CA ILE A 25 -0.73 63.00 101.04
C ILE A 25 -1.87 62.26 100.32
N ALA A 26 -3.11 62.70 100.48
CA ALA A 26 -4.27 62.09 99.82
C ALA A 26 -4.21 62.23 98.29
N SER A 27 -3.77 63.39 97.77
CA SER A 27 -3.56 63.61 96.34
C SER A 27 -2.46 62.72 95.77
N ILE A 28 -1.37 62.51 96.53
CA ILE A 28 -0.31 61.56 96.17
C ILE A 28 -0.86 60.13 96.14
N GLU A 29 -1.58 59.70 97.18
CA GLU A 29 -2.19 58.36 97.24
C GLU A 29 -3.17 58.10 96.08
N GLN A 30 -3.95 59.10 95.66
CA GLN A 30 -4.85 58.97 94.50
C GLN A 30 -4.13 58.90 93.15
N ARG A 31 -2.92 59.45 93.03
CA ARG A 31 -2.15 59.49 91.77
C ARG A 31 -1.18 58.33 91.61
N MET A 32 -0.79 57.69 92.71
CA MET A 32 0.09 56.54 92.67
C MET A 32 -0.69 55.29 92.30
N ALA A 33 -0.07 54.43 91.50
CA ALA A 33 -0.57 53.09 91.29
C ALA A 33 -0.66 52.37 92.64
N THR A 34 -1.78 51.73 92.89
CA THR A 34 -1.97 50.88 94.06
C THR A 34 -1.16 49.59 93.90
N LYS A 35 -0.98 48.85 95.00
CA LYS A 35 -0.34 47.52 94.94
C LYS A 35 -1.13 46.55 94.04
N ASP A 36 -2.45 46.71 93.99
CA ASP A 36 -3.32 45.91 93.14
C ASP A 36 -3.10 46.23 91.65
N ASP A 37 -2.88 47.50 91.31
CA ASP A 37 -2.54 47.92 89.94
C ASP A 37 -1.20 47.31 89.49
N ILE A 38 -0.19 47.32 90.38
CA ILE A 38 1.13 46.72 90.10
C ILE A 38 1.00 45.20 89.96
N ALA A 39 0.27 44.53 90.85
CA ALA A 39 0.06 43.09 90.76
C ALA A 39 -0.73 42.69 89.50
N ALA A 40 -1.68 43.51 89.06
CA ALA A 40 -2.39 43.32 87.80
C ALA A 40 -1.46 43.53 86.58
N MET A 41 -0.54 44.50 86.65
CA MET A 41 0.48 44.71 85.62
C MET A 41 1.44 43.52 85.51
N ASP A 42 1.93 42.98 86.63
CA ASP A 42 2.84 41.82 86.63
C ASP A 42 2.19 40.60 85.96
N LYS A 43 0.92 40.31 86.30
CA LYS A 43 0.16 39.23 85.65
C LYS A 43 -0.01 39.44 84.14
N ARG A 44 -0.15 40.69 83.69
CA ARG A 44 -0.26 41.01 82.25
C ARG A 44 1.07 40.82 81.53
N ILE A 45 2.18 41.16 82.18
CA ILE A 45 3.53 41.00 81.63
C ILE A 45 3.87 39.52 81.45
N GLU A 46 3.44 38.64 82.36
CA GLU A 46 3.60 37.18 82.22
C GLU A 46 2.93 36.60 80.96
N HIS A 47 1.91 37.27 80.41
CA HIS A 47 1.23 36.84 79.19
C HIS A 47 1.73 37.55 77.92
N MET A 48 2.69 38.46 78.03
CA MET A 48 3.31 39.07 76.87
C MET A 48 4.31 38.10 76.25
N ALA A 49 4.24 37.95 74.92
CA ALA A 49 5.24 37.20 74.18
C ALA A 49 6.63 37.77 74.45
N THR A 50 7.57 36.88 74.78
CA THR A 50 8.98 37.23 74.90
C THR A 50 9.60 37.45 73.53
N LYS A 51 10.80 38.04 73.50
CA LYS A 51 11.57 38.15 72.25
C LYS A 51 11.89 36.79 71.65
N ASP A 52 12.09 35.78 72.49
CA ASP A 52 12.37 34.41 72.05
C ASP A 52 11.12 33.78 71.42
N ASP A 53 9.92 34.04 71.97
CA ASP A 53 8.66 33.62 71.36
C ASP A 53 8.46 34.23 69.98
N ILE A 54 8.71 35.54 69.86
CA ILE A 54 8.59 36.26 68.58
C ILE A 54 9.61 35.74 67.57
N ALA A 55 10.87 35.53 67.97
CA ALA A 55 11.90 34.99 67.10
C ALA A 55 11.58 33.55 66.64
N SER A 56 11.02 32.72 67.52
CA SER A 56 10.58 31.37 67.17
C SER A 56 9.41 31.40 66.18
N ILE A 57 8.47 32.33 66.35
CA ILE A 57 7.36 32.53 65.42
C ILE A 57 7.88 32.98 64.05
N GLU A 58 8.79 33.98 64.02
CA GLU A 58 9.39 34.48 62.79
C GLU A 58 10.15 33.40 62.01
N GLN A 59 10.86 32.51 62.71
CA GLN A 59 11.57 31.38 62.07
C GLN A 59 10.63 30.30 61.52
N ARG A 60 9.43 30.15 62.08
CA ARG A 60 8.48 29.09 61.70
C ARG A 60 7.45 29.54 60.66
N MET A 61 7.17 30.84 60.60
CA MET A 61 6.21 31.37 59.66
C MET A 61 6.81 31.46 58.26
N ALA A 62 6.00 31.11 57.26
CA ALA A 62 6.38 31.39 55.87
C ALA A 62 6.55 32.90 55.69
N THR A 63 7.64 33.27 55.05
CA THR A 63 7.94 34.65 54.70
C THR A 63 7.21 35.02 53.41
N LYS A 64 7.18 36.33 53.10
CA LYS A 64 6.70 36.79 51.80
C LYS A 64 7.54 36.25 50.65
N ASP A 65 8.83 36.00 50.88
CA ASP A 65 9.74 35.45 49.88
C ASP A 65 9.42 33.99 49.57
N ASP A 66 9.03 33.20 50.58
CA ASP A 66 8.57 31.81 50.38
C ASP A 66 7.31 31.76 49.50
N ILE A 67 6.36 32.66 49.75
CA ILE A 67 5.12 32.78 48.95
C ILE A 67 5.47 33.20 47.52
N ALA A 68 6.34 34.21 47.33
CA ALA A 68 6.77 34.64 46.01
C ALA A 68 7.51 33.54 45.23
N ALA A 69 8.30 32.71 45.93
CA ALA A 69 8.94 31.55 45.33
C ALA A 69 7.92 30.47 44.93
N MET A 70 6.86 30.27 45.73
CA MET A 70 5.75 29.38 45.37
C MET A 70 4.98 29.88 44.15
N ASP A 71 4.67 31.17 44.07
CA ASP A 71 3.95 31.75 42.93
C ASP A 71 4.72 31.54 41.62
N LYS A 72 6.04 31.78 41.62
CA LYS A 72 6.91 31.50 40.45
C LYS A 72 6.91 30.03 40.05
N ARG A 73 6.86 29.11 41.03
CA ARG A 73 6.80 27.66 40.76
C ARG A 73 5.44 27.27 40.17
N ILE A 74 4.36 27.85 40.67
CA ILE A 74 3.01 27.63 40.15
C ILE A 74 2.94 28.13 38.70
N GLU A 75 3.41 29.35 38.43
CA GLU A 75 3.46 29.91 37.08
C GLU A 75 4.26 29.02 36.12
N HIS A 76 5.41 28.50 36.56
CA HIS A 76 6.21 27.58 35.74
C HIS A 76 5.48 26.26 35.45
N ILE A 77 4.75 25.70 36.42
CA ILE A 77 3.95 24.50 36.23
C ILE A 77 2.82 24.77 35.23
N GLU A 78 2.11 25.88 35.38
CA GLU A 78 1.03 26.28 34.47
C GLU A 78 1.51 26.45 33.02
N GLN A 79 2.73 26.95 32.83
CA GLN A 79 3.34 27.11 31.50
C GLN A 79 3.82 25.79 30.87
N THR A 80 4.08 24.75 31.67
CA THR A 80 4.71 23.50 31.19
C THR A 80 3.78 22.30 31.21
N MET A 81 2.69 22.38 31.97
CA MET A 81 1.70 21.31 32.00
C MET A 81 0.93 21.25 30.69
N ALA A 82 0.70 20.02 30.20
CA ALA A 82 -0.19 19.81 29.06
C ALA A 82 -1.62 20.23 29.45
N THR A 83 -2.26 20.99 28.57
CA THR A 83 -3.66 21.36 28.71
C THR A 83 -4.57 20.24 28.20
N LYS A 84 -5.87 20.33 28.48
CA LYS A 84 -6.85 19.41 27.90
C LYS A 84 -6.88 19.49 26.37
N ASP A 85 -6.70 20.69 25.83
CA ASP A 85 -6.68 20.91 24.38
C ASP A 85 -5.47 20.24 23.73
N ASP A 86 -4.30 20.26 24.39
CA ASP A 86 -3.10 19.54 23.93
C ASP A 86 -3.37 18.03 23.87
N ILE A 87 -3.97 17.46 24.92
CA ILE A 87 -4.30 16.04 24.99
C ILE A 87 -5.31 15.67 23.89
N THR A 88 -6.36 16.47 23.69
CA THR A 88 -7.34 16.23 22.62
C THR A 88 -6.71 16.31 21.23
N SER A 89 -5.82 17.27 21.00
CA SER A 89 -5.08 17.39 19.73
C SER A 89 -4.18 16.17 19.48
N ILE A 90 -3.51 15.66 20.52
CA ILE A 90 -2.72 14.44 20.46
C ILE A 90 -3.61 13.24 20.13
N GLU A 91 -4.73 13.06 20.83
CA GLU A 91 -5.67 11.97 20.61
C GLU A 91 -6.25 11.96 19.18
N GLN A 92 -6.52 13.13 18.60
CA GLN A 92 -7.00 13.25 17.22
C GLN A 92 -5.94 12.93 16.16
N ARG A 93 -4.65 13.14 16.48
CA ARG A 93 -3.54 12.92 15.55
C ARG A 93 -2.95 11.52 15.61
N MET A 94 -3.11 10.84 16.74
CA MET A 94 -2.56 9.51 16.94
C MET A 94 -3.48 8.45 16.32
N ALA A 95 -2.87 7.43 15.72
CA ALA A 95 -3.61 6.24 15.33
C ALA A 95 -4.24 5.61 16.57
N THR A 96 -5.55 5.39 16.49
CA THR A 96 -6.32 4.74 17.54
C THR A 96 -6.17 3.22 17.45
N LYS A 97 -6.61 2.51 18.48
CA LYS A 97 -6.70 1.05 18.43
C LYS A 97 -7.62 0.56 17.31
N ASP A 98 -8.64 1.34 16.96
CA ASP A 98 -9.58 1.01 15.90
C ASP A 98 -8.93 1.12 14.52
N ASP A 99 -8.04 2.10 14.32
CA ASP A 99 -7.26 2.24 13.07
C ASP A 99 -6.35 1.02 12.86
N ILE A 100 -5.69 0.56 13.93
CA ILE A 100 -4.84 -0.63 13.91
C ILE A 100 -5.67 -1.88 13.61
N ALA A 101 -6.82 -2.04 14.27
CA ALA A 101 -7.72 -3.18 14.01
C ALA A 101 -8.28 -3.17 12.57
N ALA A 102 -8.54 -1.98 12.00
CA ALA A 102 -8.95 -1.83 10.61
C ALA A 102 -7.81 -2.20 9.65
N MET A 103 -6.56 -1.86 9.97
CA MET A 103 -5.39 -2.29 9.22
C MET A 103 -5.20 -3.80 9.26
N ASP A 104 -5.31 -4.43 10.43
CA ASP A 104 -5.16 -5.89 10.57
C ASP A 104 -6.17 -6.64 9.70
N LYS A 105 -7.44 -6.21 9.69
CA LYS A 105 -8.47 -6.77 8.79
C LYS A 105 -8.13 -6.59 7.31
N ARG A 106 -7.55 -5.45 6.93
CA ARG A 106 -7.13 -5.21 5.54
C ARG A 106 -5.95 -6.09 5.16
N ILE A 107 -4.99 -6.30 6.06
CA ILE A 107 -3.86 -7.21 5.87
C ILE A 107 -4.37 -8.63 5.70
N GLU A 108 -5.25 -9.10 6.59
CA GLU A 108 -5.86 -10.42 6.50
C GLU A 108 -6.59 -10.62 5.15
N HIS A 109 -7.35 -9.62 4.70
CA HIS A 109 -8.01 -9.68 3.40
C HIS A 109 -7.04 -9.74 2.22
N ILE A 110 -5.92 -9.00 2.27
CA ILE A 110 -4.88 -9.06 1.25
C ILE A 110 -4.23 -10.45 1.23
N GLU A 111 -3.90 -11.00 2.40
CA GLU A 111 -3.31 -12.34 2.53
C GLU A 111 -4.23 -13.43 1.97
N GLN A 112 -5.55 -13.28 2.14
CA GLN A 112 -6.55 -14.21 1.59
C GLN A 112 -6.75 -14.09 0.07
N THR A 113 -6.42 -12.94 -0.54
CA THR A 113 -6.72 -12.65 -1.95
C THR A 113 -5.49 -12.64 -2.84
N MET A 114 -4.30 -12.48 -2.27
CA MET A 114 -3.06 -12.53 -3.02
C MET A 114 -2.75 -13.95 -3.51
N ALA A 115 -2.20 -14.05 -4.72
CA ALA A 115 -1.71 -15.33 -5.22
C ALA A 115 -0.57 -15.84 -4.33
N THR A 116 -0.70 -17.07 -3.87
CA THR A 116 0.33 -17.77 -3.12
C THR A 116 1.44 -18.26 -4.05
N LYS A 117 2.55 -18.70 -3.47
CA LYS A 117 3.63 -19.35 -4.25
C LYS A 117 3.13 -20.61 -4.96
N ASP A 118 2.20 -21.34 -4.35
CA ASP A 118 1.64 -22.56 -4.91
C ASP A 118 0.71 -22.24 -6.10
N ASP A 119 -0.06 -21.14 -6.03
CA ASP A 119 -0.86 -20.66 -7.15
C ASP A 119 0.02 -20.31 -8.36
N ILE A 120 1.12 -19.59 -8.12
CA ILE A 120 2.09 -19.22 -9.16
C ILE A 120 2.74 -20.47 -9.76
N ALA A 121 3.16 -21.42 -8.93
CA ALA A 121 3.74 -22.68 -9.40
C ALA A 121 2.75 -23.51 -10.23
N SER A 122 1.46 -23.53 -9.84
CA SER A 122 0.40 -24.19 -10.61
C SER A 122 0.19 -23.52 -11.98
N ILE A 123 0.22 -22.19 -12.03
CA ILE A 123 0.14 -21.44 -13.29
C ILE A 123 1.33 -21.78 -14.18
N GLU A 124 2.56 -21.73 -13.65
CA GLU A 124 3.78 -22.05 -14.40
C GLU A 124 3.75 -23.46 -14.99
N GLN A 125 3.26 -24.45 -14.23
CA GLN A 125 3.13 -25.83 -14.72
C GLN A 125 2.08 -25.99 -15.83
N ARG A 126 1.03 -25.15 -15.84
CA ARG A 126 -0.05 -25.22 -16.82
C ARG A 126 0.24 -24.43 -18.09
N MET A 127 1.17 -23.49 -18.03
CA MET A 127 1.56 -22.70 -19.19
C MET A 127 2.42 -23.53 -20.14
N ALA A 128 2.08 -23.48 -21.42
CA ALA A 128 2.94 -24.05 -22.45
C ALA A 128 4.30 -23.36 -22.39
N THR A 129 5.35 -24.15 -22.28
CA THR A 129 6.72 -23.66 -22.34
C THR A 129 7.09 -23.30 -23.77
N LYS A 130 8.20 -22.59 -23.94
CA LYS A 130 8.74 -22.32 -25.27
C LYS A 130 9.06 -23.61 -26.04
N ASP A 131 9.48 -24.65 -25.34
CA ASP A 131 9.81 -25.94 -25.94
C ASP A 131 8.52 -26.66 -26.40
N ASP A 132 7.44 -26.57 -25.62
CA ASP A 132 6.13 -27.09 -26.04
C ASP A 132 5.65 -26.40 -27.32
N ILE A 133 5.75 -25.06 -27.37
CA ILE A 133 5.36 -24.28 -28.54
C ILE A 133 6.23 -24.65 -29.75
N ALA A 134 7.55 -24.74 -29.59
CA ALA A 134 8.46 -25.14 -30.66
C ALA A 134 8.16 -26.56 -31.18
N SER A 135 7.83 -27.50 -30.29
CA SER A 135 7.45 -28.86 -30.68
C SER A 135 6.12 -28.88 -31.45
N ILE A 136 5.15 -28.04 -31.04
CA ILE A 136 3.89 -27.87 -31.76
C ILE A 136 4.15 -27.28 -33.14
N GLU A 137 4.95 -26.22 -33.24
CA GLU A 137 5.29 -25.56 -34.51
C GLU A 137 5.97 -26.51 -35.50
N GLN A 138 6.86 -27.39 -35.02
CA GLN A 138 7.51 -28.40 -35.88
C GLN A 138 6.56 -29.48 -36.39
N ARG A 139 5.46 -29.76 -35.68
CA ARG A 139 4.55 -30.87 -35.99
C ARG A 139 3.29 -30.44 -36.69
N MET A 140 2.88 -29.19 -36.54
CA MET A 140 1.65 -28.69 -37.14
C MET A 140 1.90 -28.31 -38.61
N ALA A 141 0.95 -28.65 -39.48
CA ALA A 141 0.93 -28.08 -40.81
C ALA A 141 0.69 -26.58 -40.69
N THR A 142 1.57 -25.81 -41.32
CA THR A 142 1.51 -24.36 -41.37
C THR A 142 0.55 -23.91 -42.46
N LYS A 143 0.28 -22.60 -42.49
CA LYS A 143 -0.52 -22.01 -43.58
C LYS A 143 0.16 -22.18 -44.95
N ASP A 144 1.48 -22.26 -44.97
CA ASP A 144 2.23 -22.46 -46.21
C ASP A 144 2.09 -23.90 -46.71
N ASP A 145 2.11 -24.89 -45.81
CA ASP A 145 1.92 -26.31 -46.18
C ASP A 145 0.55 -26.59 -46.82
N ILE A 146 -0.48 -25.82 -46.45
CA ILE A 146 -1.83 -25.97 -47.00
C ILE A 146 -2.09 -25.08 -48.23
N ALA A 147 -1.17 -24.17 -48.57
CA ALA A 147 -1.35 -23.22 -49.67
C ALA A 147 -1.43 -23.91 -51.04
N ASP A 148 -0.73 -25.04 -51.20
CA ASP A 148 -0.67 -25.80 -52.45
C ASP A 148 -1.82 -26.82 -52.62
N LEU A 149 -2.60 -27.10 -51.57
CA LEU A 149 -3.70 -28.08 -51.64
C LEU A 149 -4.74 -27.79 -52.75
N PRO A 150 -5.14 -26.53 -53.03
CA PRO A 150 -6.03 -26.23 -54.15
C PRO A 150 -5.41 -26.58 -55.51
N LEU A 151 -4.11 -26.32 -55.69
CA LEU A 151 -3.39 -26.64 -56.93
C LEU A 151 -3.27 -28.15 -57.10
N ILE A 152 -2.91 -28.88 -56.03
CA ILE A 152 -2.87 -30.35 -56.04
C ILE A 152 -4.24 -30.92 -56.35
N LYS A 153 -5.31 -30.38 -55.75
CA LYS A 153 -6.69 -30.81 -56.03
C LYS A 153 -7.06 -30.61 -57.50
N GLN A 154 -6.68 -29.47 -58.08
CA GLN A 154 -6.92 -29.19 -59.50
C GLN A 154 -6.16 -30.20 -60.39
N ALA A 155 -4.87 -30.43 -60.13
CA ALA A 155 -4.07 -31.39 -60.88
C ALA A 155 -4.64 -32.82 -60.80
N VAL A 156 -5.12 -33.24 -59.62
CA VAL A 156 -5.78 -34.54 -59.43
C VAL A 156 -7.07 -34.64 -60.26
N PHE A 157 -7.85 -33.55 -60.35
CA PHE A 157 -9.09 -33.53 -61.14
C PHE A 157 -8.79 -33.68 -62.64
N GLU A 158 -7.80 -32.96 -63.15
CA GLU A 158 -7.35 -33.05 -64.55
C GLU A 158 -6.84 -34.44 -64.91
N ILE A 159 -6.04 -35.06 -64.02
CA ILE A 159 -5.58 -36.44 -64.20
C ILE A 159 -6.76 -37.40 -64.21
N LEU A 160 -7.75 -37.22 -63.33
CA LEU A 160 -8.93 -38.08 -63.29
C LEU A 160 -9.76 -37.98 -64.59
N GLU A 161 -9.89 -36.78 -65.15
CA GLU A 161 -10.55 -36.57 -66.44
C GLU A 161 -9.82 -37.31 -67.58
N ALA A 162 -8.49 -37.13 -67.68
CA ALA A 162 -7.69 -37.84 -68.67
C ALA A 162 -7.77 -39.37 -68.51
N VAL A 163 -7.78 -39.89 -67.27
CA VAL A 163 -7.95 -41.32 -66.99
C VAL A 163 -9.34 -41.81 -67.43
N ASN A 164 -10.39 -41.01 -67.26
CA ASN A 164 -11.74 -41.35 -67.69
C ASN A 164 -11.89 -41.39 -69.23
N GLU A 165 -11.00 -40.73 -69.99
CA GLU A 165 -10.99 -40.78 -71.45
C GLU A 165 -10.31 -42.04 -72.02
N ILE A 166 -9.44 -42.70 -71.24
CA ILE A 166 -8.68 -43.89 -71.67
C ILE A 166 -9.56 -45.01 -72.26
N PRO A 167 -10.72 -45.38 -71.69
CA PRO A 167 -11.58 -46.43 -72.27
C PRO A 167 -12.05 -46.08 -73.69
N THR A 168 -12.44 -44.82 -73.92
CA THR A 168 -12.89 -44.33 -75.23
C THR A 168 -11.73 -44.34 -76.23
N ILE A 169 -10.55 -43.86 -75.82
CA ILE A 169 -9.34 -43.89 -76.65
C ILE A 169 -8.97 -45.34 -77.00
N LYS A 170 -9.04 -46.26 -76.03
CA LYS A 170 -8.76 -47.68 -76.23
C LYS A 170 -9.74 -48.33 -77.21
N GLN A 171 -11.03 -47.99 -77.12
CA GLN A 171 -12.03 -48.46 -78.08
C GLN A 171 -11.74 -47.94 -79.49
N ASN A 172 -11.49 -46.64 -79.62
CA ASN A 172 -11.16 -46.03 -80.91
C ASN A 172 -9.90 -46.66 -81.54
N LEU A 173 -8.89 -46.98 -80.72
CA LEU A 173 -7.68 -47.67 -81.17
C LEU A 173 -7.97 -49.10 -81.63
N ALA A 174 -8.81 -49.84 -80.91
CA ALA A 174 -9.25 -51.18 -81.31
C ALA A 174 -10.00 -51.15 -82.65
N ASP A 175 -10.95 -50.22 -82.82
CA ASP A 175 -11.69 -50.05 -84.07
C ASP A 175 -10.76 -49.68 -85.25
N MET A 176 -9.72 -48.87 -84.98
CA MET A 176 -8.72 -48.49 -85.98
C MET A 176 -7.82 -49.68 -86.35
N SER A 177 -7.41 -50.49 -85.38
CA SER A 177 -6.68 -51.73 -85.62
C SER A 177 -7.49 -52.71 -86.48
N GLU A 178 -8.78 -52.88 -86.22
CA GLU A 178 -9.67 -53.73 -87.04
C GLU A 178 -9.76 -53.23 -88.48
N LYS A 179 -9.94 -51.91 -88.68
CA LYS A 179 -9.92 -51.31 -90.02
C LYS A 179 -8.59 -51.50 -90.73
N LEU A 180 -7.46 -51.40 -90.02
CA LEU A 180 -6.14 -51.61 -90.59
C LEU A 180 -5.96 -53.07 -91.05
N GLU A 181 -6.45 -54.03 -90.28
CA GLU A 181 -6.46 -55.45 -90.68
C GLU A 181 -7.26 -55.69 -91.96
N ASP A 182 -8.43 -55.05 -92.12
CA ASP A 182 -9.22 -55.14 -93.36
C ASP A 182 -8.49 -54.49 -94.56
N VAL A 183 -7.84 -53.34 -94.35
CA VAL A 183 -6.99 -52.72 -95.39
C VAL A 183 -5.83 -53.64 -95.79
N ILE A 184 -5.15 -54.28 -94.83
CA ILE A 184 -4.09 -55.25 -95.13
C ILE A 184 -4.64 -56.45 -95.92
N ALA A 185 -5.81 -56.96 -95.54
CA ALA A 185 -6.46 -58.07 -96.24
C ALA A 185 -6.84 -57.70 -97.68
N THR A 186 -7.37 -56.51 -97.90
CA THR A 186 -7.70 -56.01 -99.26
C THR A 186 -6.45 -55.76 -100.09
N GLN A 187 -5.38 -55.19 -99.50
CA GLN A 187 -4.08 -55.02 -100.14
C GLN A 187 -3.50 -56.36 -100.61
N ALA A 188 -3.54 -57.39 -99.77
CA ALA A 188 -3.08 -58.74 -100.12
C ALA A 188 -3.87 -59.35 -101.29
N ARG A 189 -5.20 -59.13 -101.34
CA ARG A 189 -6.03 -59.55 -102.49
C ARG A 189 -5.66 -58.80 -103.77
N HIS A 190 -5.44 -57.49 -103.69
CA HIS A 190 -5.01 -56.69 -104.83
C HIS A 190 -3.66 -57.17 -105.37
N GLU A 191 -2.72 -57.51 -104.49
CA GLU A 191 -1.40 -58.02 -104.89
C GLU A 191 -1.50 -59.36 -105.62
N LEU A 192 -2.32 -60.31 -105.13
CA LEU A 192 -2.61 -61.56 -105.84
C LEU A 192 -3.28 -61.32 -107.21
N ALA A 193 -4.22 -60.37 -107.29
CA ALA A 193 -4.88 -60.03 -108.54
C ALA A 193 -3.90 -59.44 -109.57
N ILE A 194 -2.99 -58.56 -109.14
CA ILE A 194 -1.93 -58.00 -109.97
C ILE A 194 -0.98 -59.10 -110.45
N GLN A 195 -0.54 -59.99 -109.56
CA GLN A 195 0.31 -61.13 -109.95
C GLN A 195 -0.38 -62.01 -111.00
N SER A 196 -1.67 -62.31 -110.83
CA SER A 196 -2.45 -63.08 -111.83
C SER A 196 -2.55 -62.37 -113.18
N LEU A 197 -2.82 -61.05 -113.18
CA LEU A 197 -2.87 -60.24 -114.40
C LEU A 197 -1.50 -60.16 -115.10
N ALA A 198 -0.41 -60.02 -114.34
CA ALA A 198 0.96 -60.02 -114.88
C ALA A 198 1.29 -61.34 -115.57
N VAL A 199 0.93 -62.48 -114.95
CA VAL A 199 1.08 -63.82 -115.57
C VAL A 199 0.26 -63.91 -116.86
N ARG A 200 -1.01 -63.47 -116.84
CA ARG A 200 -1.88 -63.51 -118.03
C ARG A 200 -1.36 -62.59 -119.15
N SER A 201 -0.80 -61.43 -118.81
CA SER A 201 -0.16 -60.52 -119.77
C SER A 201 1.07 -61.15 -120.41
N LEU A 202 1.92 -61.83 -119.63
CA LEU A 202 3.07 -62.58 -120.15
C LEU A 202 2.65 -63.69 -121.13
N VAL A 203 1.56 -64.41 -120.81
CA VAL A 203 1.01 -65.44 -121.70
C VAL A 203 0.55 -64.80 -123.02
N HIS A 204 -0.26 -63.74 -122.96
CA HIS A 204 -0.71 -63.04 -124.18
C HIS A 204 0.47 -62.46 -124.99
N GLU A 205 1.50 -61.90 -124.33
CA GLU A 205 2.67 -61.37 -125.03
C GLU A 205 3.45 -62.47 -125.76
N ASN A 206 3.60 -63.64 -125.14
CA ASN A 206 4.21 -64.81 -125.79
C ASN A 206 3.37 -65.33 -126.96
N GLU A 207 2.04 -65.38 -126.82
CA GLU A 207 1.12 -65.77 -127.90
C GLU A 207 1.20 -64.80 -129.09
N ILE A 208 1.24 -63.49 -128.85
CA ILE A 208 1.44 -62.47 -129.90
C ILE A 208 2.83 -62.63 -130.55
N ARG A 209 3.87 -62.90 -129.77
CA ARG A 209 5.23 -63.12 -130.29
C ARG A 209 5.29 -64.37 -131.18
N ALA A 210 4.56 -65.43 -130.83
CA ALA A 210 4.43 -66.64 -131.65
C ALA A 210 3.67 -66.37 -132.97
N LEU A 211 2.68 -65.50 -132.96
CA LEU A 211 1.94 -65.11 -134.17
C LEU A 211 2.77 -64.21 -135.11
N LYS A 212 3.68 -63.37 -134.59
CA LYS A 212 4.58 -62.50 -135.38
C LYS A 212 5.79 -63.22 -135.99
N ALA A 213 6.12 -64.43 -135.53
CA ALA A 213 7.25 -65.23 -136.03
C ALA A 213 6.87 -66.15 -137.22
N LYS A 214 5.69 -65.95 -137.80
CA LYS A 214 5.12 -66.65 -138.96
C LYS A 214 4.98 -65.67 -140.12
#